data_AF-A0A9X5XFP7-F1
#
_entry.id   AF-A0A9X5XFP7-F1
#
_cell.length_a   1.000
_cell.length_b   1.000
_cell.length_c   1.000
_cell.angle_alpha   90.00
_cell.angle_beta   90.00
_cell.angle_gamma   90.00
#
_symmetry.space_group_name_H-M   'P 1'
#
loop_
_entity.id
_entity.type
_entity.pdbx_description
1 polymer ?
#
loop_
_entity_poly.entity_id
_entity_poly.type
_entity_poly.pdbx_seq_one_letter_code
_entity_poly.pdbx_strand_id
1 'polypeptide(L)'
;MRSTKHLNLVVLHDLDAARGAIEEALAGADPADAPGLRRALSILEASAHSDDDLKIRWARQYLAEAGVPVGDTSTHAIRELRRAVPKLGLAEAVELVTLAAKH
;
A
#
# COMPACT_ATOMS: atom_id res chain seq x y z
N MET A 1 13.16 29.27 5.48
CA MET A 1 13.18 27.79 5.32
C MET A 1 12.00 27.19 6.07
N ARG A 2 10.94 26.76 5.37
CA ARG A 2 9.87 25.96 5.99
C ARG A 2 10.30 24.50 5.90
N SER A 3 10.51 23.87 7.06
CA SER A 3 10.77 22.44 7.14
C SER A 3 9.46 21.70 6.82
N THR A 4 9.29 21.26 5.58
CA THR A 4 8.22 20.36 5.15
C THR A 4 8.55 18.94 5.60
N LYS A 5 8.36 18.66 6.89
CA LYS A 5 8.18 17.27 7.34
C LYS A 5 6.77 16.83 6.96
N HIS A 6 6.59 16.46 5.70
CA HIS A 6 5.42 15.74 5.18
C HIS A 6 5.75 14.25 5.27
N LEU A 7 5.28 13.61 6.35
CA LEU A 7 5.35 12.17 6.54
C LEU A 7 4.15 11.77 7.40
N ASN A 8 3.38 10.78 6.94
CA ASN A 8 3.23 9.51 7.67
C ASN A 8 2.16 8.60 7.02
N LEU A 9 2.10 8.49 5.70
CA LEU A 9 1.54 7.26 5.13
C LEU A 9 2.70 6.26 5.05
N VAL A 10 2.75 5.36 6.04
CA VAL A 10 3.70 4.25 6.05
C VAL A 10 3.03 3.10 5.33
N VAL A 11 3.62 2.69 4.20
CA VAL A 11 3.21 1.47 3.50
C VAL A 11 3.85 0.31 4.26
N LEU A 12 3.01 -0.51 4.90
CA LEU A 12 3.47 -1.75 5.52
C LEU A 12 3.23 -2.89 4.53
N HIS A 13 4.31 -3.51 4.09
CA HIS A 13 4.24 -4.68 3.25
C HIS A 13 4.17 -5.92 4.16
N ASP A 14 2.96 -6.36 4.49
CA ASP A 14 2.73 -7.54 5.38
C ASP A 14 3.39 -8.81 4.81
N LEU A 15 3.61 -8.84 3.49
CA LEU A 15 4.29 -9.93 2.80
C LEU A 15 5.79 -10.00 3.11
N ASP A 16 6.44 -8.94 3.60
CA ASP A 16 7.87 -8.96 3.93
C ASP A 16 8.15 -9.82 5.17
N ALA A 17 7.26 -9.76 6.16
CA ALA A 17 7.32 -10.62 7.33
C ALA A 17 7.09 -12.09 6.94
N ALA A 18 6.12 -12.35 6.07
CA ALA A 18 5.88 -13.70 5.53
C ALA A 18 7.07 -14.22 4.71
N ARG A 19 7.71 -13.34 3.92
CA ARG A 19 8.90 -13.67 3.15
C ARG A 19 10.06 -14.08 4.06
N GLY A 20 10.35 -13.28 5.08
CA GLY A 20 11.39 -13.60 6.06
C GLY A 20 11.17 -14.93 6.78
N ALA A 21 9.92 -15.22 7.18
CA ALA A 21 9.58 -16.50 7.80
C ALA A 21 9.80 -17.70 6.85
N ILE A 22 9.49 -17.55 5.56
CA ILE A 22 9.70 -18.62 4.57
C ILE A 22 11.18 -18.77 4.22
N GLU A 23 11.96 -17.69 4.17
CA GLU A 23 13.41 -17.74 3.98
C GLU A 23 14.11 -18.47 5.14
N GLU A 24 13.70 -18.19 6.39
CA GLU A 24 14.20 -18.89 7.58
C GLU A 24 13.82 -20.37 7.56
N ALA A 25 12.57 -20.68 7.22
CA ALA A 25 12.12 -22.07 7.07
C ALA A 25 12.92 -22.81 5.98
N LEU A 26 13.20 -22.16 4.84
CA LEU A 26 13.97 -22.74 3.75
C LEU A 26 15.43 -22.99 4.14
N ALA A 27 16.03 -22.13 4.97
CA ALA A 27 17.39 -22.30 5.46
C ALA A 27 17.56 -23.54 6.34
N GLY A 28 16.49 -23.98 7.03
CA GLY A 28 16.47 -25.18 7.87
C GLY A 28 15.74 -26.38 7.27
N ALA A 29 15.23 -26.28 6.04
CA ALA A 29 14.34 -27.28 5.45
C ALA A 29 15.05 -28.56 5.01
N ASP A 30 14.33 -29.69 5.12
CA ASP A 30 14.69 -30.93 4.44
C ASP A 30 14.65 -30.73 2.91
N PRO A 31 15.54 -31.38 2.15
CA PRO A 31 15.47 -31.42 0.68
C PRO A 31 14.09 -31.69 0.07
N ALA A 32 13.21 -32.44 0.75
CA ALA A 32 11.85 -32.71 0.31
C ALA A 32 10.92 -31.48 0.35
N ASP A 33 11.09 -30.59 1.33
CA ASP A 33 10.25 -29.41 1.54
C ASP A 33 10.78 -28.17 0.81
N ALA A 34 12.09 -28.14 0.51
CA ALA A 34 12.76 -27.03 -0.16
C ALA A 34 12.13 -26.58 -1.51
N PRO A 35 11.63 -27.47 -2.38
CA PRO A 35 10.96 -27.05 -3.62
C PRO A 35 9.65 -26.29 -3.37
N GLY A 36 8.88 -26.69 -2.35
CA GLY A 36 7.63 -26.04 -1.97
C GLY A 36 7.86 -24.63 -1.44
N LEU A 37 8.83 -24.48 -0.54
CA LEU A 37 9.20 -23.18 0.05
C LEU A 37 9.75 -22.20 -0.99
N ARG A 38 10.58 -22.68 -1.93
CA ARG A 38 11.05 -21.84 -3.07
C ARG A 38 9.90 -21.39 -3.97
N ARG A 39 8.90 -22.25 -4.20
CA ARG A 39 7.71 -21.87 -4.96
C ARG A 39 6.87 -20.83 -4.21
N ALA A 40 6.75 -20.95 -2.88
CA ALA A 40 6.06 -19.96 -2.07
C ALA A 40 6.74 -18.58 -2.14
N LEU A 41 8.08 -18.53 -2.09
CA LEU A 41 8.84 -17.28 -2.28
C LEU A 41 8.58 -16.65 -3.65
N SER A 42 8.58 -17.46 -4.72
CA SER A 42 8.29 -16.96 -6.07
C SER A 42 6.87 -16.39 -6.20
N ILE A 43 5.89 -16.97 -5.52
CA ILE A 43 4.51 -16.44 -5.49
C ILE A 43 4.47 -15.10 -4.74
N LEU A 44 5.17 -14.99 -3.61
CA LEU A 44 5.25 -13.73 -2.85
C LEU A 44 5.92 -12.62 -3.66
N GLU A 45 7.00 -12.91 -4.35
CA GLU A 45 7.67 -11.95 -5.25
C GLU A 45 6.76 -11.48 -6.38
N ALA A 46 6.02 -12.40 -7.00
CA ALA A 46 5.04 -12.05 -8.03
C ALA A 46 3.84 -11.24 -7.49
N SER A 47 3.61 -11.30 -6.18
CA SER A 47 2.53 -10.59 -5.48
C SER A 47 3.01 -9.28 -4.84
N ALA A 48 4.28 -8.93 -4.99
CA ALA A 48 4.81 -7.66 -4.52
C ALA A 48 4.16 -6.52 -5.31
N HIS A 49 3.57 -5.57 -4.59
CA HIS A 49 2.99 -4.37 -5.19
C HIS A 49 3.94 -3.21 -4.97
N SER A 50 3.98 -2.25 -5.90
CA SER A 50 4.70 -1.01 -5.63
C SER A 50 4.00 -0.24 -4.50
N ASP A 51 4.75 0.59 -3.78
CA ASP A 51 4.17 1.48 -2.76
C ASP A 51 3.03 2.33 -3.32
N ASP A 52 3.16 2.78 -4.57
CA ASP A 52 2.15 3.60 -5.23
C ASP A 52 0.89 2.80 -5.56
N ASP A 53 1.00 1.52 -5.94
CA ASP A 53 -0.16 0.64 -6.13
C ASP A 53 -0.92 0.43 -4.82
N LEU A 54 -0.20 0.28 -3.70
CA LEU A 54 -0.80 0.12 -2.38
C LEU A 54 -1.49 1.41 -1.92
N LYS A 55 -0.85 2.56 -2.15
CA LYS A 55 -1.45 3.88 -1.90
C LYS A 55 -2.72 4.11 -2.72
N ILE A 56 -2.69 3.78 -4.01
CA ILE A 56 -3.83 3.90 -4.93
C ILE A 56 -4.97 3.00 -4.47
N ARG A 57 -4.67 1.73 -4.18
CA ARG A 57 -5.67 0.76 -3.69
C ARG A 57 -6.32 1.24 -2.41
N TRP A 58 -5.51 1.63 -1.43
CA TRP A 58 -5.99 2.14 -0.15
C TRP A 58 -6.88 3.38 -0.33
N ALA A 59 -6.42 4.37 -1.11
CA ALA A 59 -7.19 5.59 -1.35
C ALA A 59 -8.54 5.30 -2.04
N ARG A 60 -8.55 4.40 -3.02
CA ARG A 60 -9.78 3.97 -3.71
C ARG A 60 -10.77 3.29 -2.78
N GLN A 61 -10.29 2.34 -1.99
CA GLN A 61 -11.13 1.63 -1.05
C GLN A 61 -11.79 2.62 -0.08
N TYR A 62 -11.01 3.54 0.50
CA TYR A 62 -11.53 4.50 1.45
C TYR A 62 -12.52 5.50 0.82
N LEU A 63 -12.20 6.01 -0.37
CA LEU A 63 -13.11 6.91 -1.11
C LEU A 63 -14.43 6.20 -1.46
N ALA A 64 -14.38 4.93 -1.87
CA ALA A 64 -15.57 4.13 -2.14
C ALA A 64 -16.41 3.91 -0.88
N GLU A 65 -15.78 3.61 0.27
CA GLU A 65 -16.46 3.50 1.58
C GLU A 65 -17.12 4.83 1.99
N ALA A 66 -16.53 5.97 1.62
CA ALA A 66 -17.09 7.30 1.82
C ALA A 66 -18.15 7.71 0.76
N GLY A 67 -18.50 6.82 -0.18
CA GLY A 67 -19.46 7.09 -1.25
C GLY A 67 -18.96 8.07 -2.33
N VAL A 68 -17.65 8.30 -2.40
CA VAL A 68 -17.04 9.16 -3.43
C VAL A 68 -16.90 8.37 -4.73
N PRO A 69 -17.45 8.87 -5.85
CA PRO A 69 -17.34 8.19 -7.15
C PRO A 69 -15.89 8.05 -7.63
N VAL A 70 -15.63 6.98 -8.38
CA VAL A 70 -14.33 6.79 -9.04
C VAL A 70 -14.07 7.95 -10.01
N GLY A 71 -12.88 8.54 -9.93
CA GLY A 71 -12.51 9.69 -10.76
C GLY A 71 -12.90 11.06 -10.19
N ASP A 72 -13.62 11.11 -9.07
CA ASP A 72 -13.92 12.37 -8.39
C ASP A 72 -12.65 12.94 -7.73
N THR A 73 -12.20 14.08 -8.25
CA THR A 73 -11.02 14.82 -7.77
C THR A 73 -11.39 16.11 -7.02
N SER A 74 -12.66 16.23 -6.61
CA SER A 74 -13.17 17.41 -5.93
C SER A 74 -12.58 17.61 -4.53
N THR A 75 -12.80 18.81 -3.99
CA THR A 75 -12.46 19.13 -2.60
C THR A 75 -13.20 18.24 -1.59
N HIS A 76 -14.35 17.66 -1.98
CA HIS A 76 -15.05 16.66 -1.19
C HIS A 76 -14.20 15.38 -1.04
N ALA A 77 -13.72 14.80 -2.15
CA ALA A 77 -12.86 13.63 -2.14
C ALA A 77 -11.60 13.83 -1.27
N ILE A 78 -10.93 14.98 -1.46
CA ILE A 78 -9.74 15.35 -0.68
C ILE A 78 -10.06 15.47 0.82
N ARG A 79 -11.24 16.02 1.16
CA ARG A 79 -11.67 16.16 2.56
C ARG A 79 -11.95 14.80 3.19
N GLU A 80 -12.64 13.90 2.50
CA GLU A 80 -12.94 12.56 3.05
C GLU A 80 -11.65 11.75 3.28
N LEU A 81 -10.67 11.84 2.38
CA LEU A 81 -9.36 11.20 2.59
C LEU A 81 -8.60 11.79 3.80
N ARG A 82 -8.67 13.10 4.01
CA ARG A 82 -8.05 13.75 5.18
C ARG A 82 -8.81 13.52 6.49
N ARG A 83 -10.07 13.11 6.43
CA ARG A 83 -10.82 12.61 7.61
C ARG A 83 -10.37 11.21 7.98
N ALA A 84 -10.06 10.37 6.99
CA ALA A 84 -9.51 9.02 7.15
C ALA A 84 -8.21 8.99 7.93
N VAL A 85 -7.29 9.88 7.54
CA VAL A 85 -5.93 9.96 8.08
C VAL A 85 -5.74 11.34 8.67
N PRO A 86 -6.09 11.53 9.95
CA PRO A 86 -5.78 12.76 10.66
C PRO A 86 -4.29 13.04 10.54
N LYS A 87 -3.94 14.27 10.14
CA LYS A 87 -2.57 14.76 9.83
C LYS A 87 -2.05 14.51 8.41
N LEU A 88 -2.82 13.89 7.51
CA LEU A 88 -2.46 13.85 6.09
C LEU A 88 -2.36 15.28 5.53
N GLY A 89 -1.22 15.60 4.92
CA GLY A 89 -0.97 16.90 4.32
C GLY A 89 -1.95 17.17 3.17
N LEU A 90 -2.28 18.44 2.94
CA LEU A 90 -3.18 18.79 1.83
C LEU A 90 -2.58 18.40 0.48
N ALA A 91 -1.29 18.64 0.26
CA ALA A 91 -0.60 18.28 -0.98
C ALA A 91 -0.62 16.75 -1.21
N GLU A 92 -0.30 15.96 -0.19
CA GLU A 92 -0.35 14.49 -0.24
C GLU A 92 -1.76 13.98 -0.53
N ALA A 93 -2.78 14.57 0.10
CA ALA A 93 -4.17 14.19 -0.14
C ALA A 93 -4.60 14.48 -1.59
N VAL A 94 -4.20 15.62 -2.15
CA VAL A 94 -4.45 15.96 -3.56
C VAL A 94 -3.77 14.97 -4.49
N GLU A 95 -2.51 14.63 -4.21
CA GLU A 95 -1.74 13.66 -4.99
C GLU A 95 -2.39 12.27 -4.97
N LEU A 96 -2.76 11.75 -3.79
CA LEU A 96 -3.41 10.45 -3.64
C LEU A 96 -4.76 10.37 -4.35
N VAL A 97 -5.60 11.40 -4.25
CA VAL A 97 -6.88 11.47 -4.98
C VAL A 97 -6.66 11.50 -6.49
N THR A 98 -5.64 12.24 -6.94
CA THR A 98 -5.30 12.33 -8.37
C THR A 98 -4.78 10.99 -8.91
N LEU A 99 -3.92 10.30 -8.17
CA LEU A 99 -3.42 8.97 -8.52
C LEU A 99 -4.57 7.95 -8.54
N ALA A 100 -5.43 7.97 -7.53
CA ALA A 100 -6.60 7.10 -7.45
C ALA A 100 -7.59 7.31 -8.60
N ALA A 101 -7.70 8.53 -9.13
CA ALA A 101 -8.55 8.87 -10.27
C ALA A 101 -7.96 8.48 -11.64
N LYS A 102 -6.63 8.41 -11.77
CA LYS A 102 -5.94 8.18 -13.05
C LYS A 102 -5.72 6.71 -13.41
N HIS A 103 -5.50 5.86 -12.42
CA HIS A 103 -5.20 4.43 -12.62
C HIS A 103 -6.47 3.59 -12.62
#